data_AF-A0A961NJP3-F1
#
_entry.id   AF-A0A961NJP3-F1
#
_cell.length_a   1.000
_cell.length_b   1.000
_cell.length_c   1.000
_cell.angle_alpha   90.00
_cell.angle_beta   90.00
_cell.angle_gamma   90.00
#
_symmetry.space_group_name_H-M   'P 1'
#
loop_
_entity.id
_entity.type
_entity.pdbx_description
1 polymer ?
#
loop_
_entity_poly.entity_id
_entity_poly.type
_entity_poly.pdbx_seq_one_letter_code
_entity_poly.pdbx_strand_id
1 'polypeptide(L)' 'MADSLQKSEALESPEFIQRLKNGDALAFQDLFNAYYNRVYNLAMRLTRNPDEAEEILQETFLSVFDKIHTFQER' A
#
# COMPACT_ATOMS: atom_id res chain seq x y z
N MET A 1 13.32 10.33 -12.39
CA MET A 1 12.01 10.51 -13.06
C MET A 1 11.61 9.28 -13.89
N ALA A 2 12.53 8.66 -14.66
CA ALA A 2 12.24 7.40 -15.35
C ALA A 2 12.00 6.22 -14.38
N ASP A 3 12.84 6.06 -13.35
CA ASP A 3 12.69 5.01 -12.32
C ASP A 3 11.38 5.07 -11.53
N SER A 4 10.85 6.28 -11.28
CA SER A 4 9.62 6.46 -10.51
C SER A 4 8.36 6.08 -11.29
N LEU A 5 8.40 6.20 -12.63
CA LEU A 5 7.28 5.80 -13.52
C LEU A 5 7.27 4.28 -13.74
N GLN A 6 8.44 3.67 -13.91
CA GLN A 6 8.55 2.22 -14.04
C GLN A 6 8.14 1.49 -12.76
N LYS A 7 8.42 2.09 -11.59
CA LYS A 7 8.02 1.50 -10.31
C LYS A 7 6.51 1.56 -10.07
N SER A 8 5.82 2.62 -10.52
CA SER A 8 4.35 2.66 -10.44
C SER A 8 3.69 1.67 -11.39
N GLU A 9 4.19 1.53 -12.62
CA GLU A 9 3.66 0.54 -13.59
C GLU A 9 3.84 -0.90 -13.09
N ALA A 10 4.97 -1.20 -12.43
CA ALA A 10 5.21 -2.53 -11.86
C ALA A 10 4.26 -2.87 -10.70
N LEU A 11 3.89 -1.89 -9.86
CA LEU A 11 2.96 -2.06 -8.73
C LEU A 11 1.49 -2.18 -9.17
N GLU A 12 1.19 -1.81 -10.42
CA GLU A 12 -0.15 -1.92 -11.01
C GLU A 12 -0.24 -3.07 -12.02
N SER A 13 0.86 -3.81 -12.22
CA SER A 13 0.89 -4.95 -13.13
C SER A 13 -0.07 -6.07 -12.66
N PRO A 14 -0.78 -6.75 -13.58
CA PRO A 14 -1.66 -7.87 -13.23
C PRO A 14 -0.95 -8.95 -12.42
N GLU A 15 0.34 -9.20 -12.70
CA GLU A 15 1.16 -10.15 -11.96
C GLU A 15 1.35 -9.72 -10.50
N PHE A 16 1.61 -8.44 -10.25
CA PHE A 16 1.76 -7.91 -8.90
C PHE A 16 0.45 -7.95 -8.12
N ILE A 17 -0.66 -7.56 -8.75
CA ILE A 17 -2.00 -7.62 -8.13
C ILE A 17 -2.37 -9.08 -7.82
N GLN A 18 -2.05 -10.02 -8.70
CA GLN A 18 -2.30 -11.44 -8.44
C GLN A 18 -1.47 -11.97 -7.27
N ARG A 19 -0.20 -11.55 -7.15
CA ARG A 19 0.65 -11.89 -6.00
C ARG A 19 0.07 -11.34 -4.69
N LEU A 20 -0.40 -10.09 -4.68
CA LEU A 20 -1.07 -9.52 -3.53
C LEU A 20 -2.35 -10.29 -3.15
N LYS A 21 -3.19 -10.63 -4.13
CA LYS A 21 -4.41 -11.44 -3.91
C LYS A 21 -4.12 -12.81 -3.31
N ASN A 22 -2.97 -13.39 -3.64
CA ASN A 22 -2.52 -14.67 -3.11
C ASN A 22 -1.86 -14.58 -1.72
N GLY A 23 -1.77 -13.38 -1.13
CA GLY A 23 -1.14 -13.17 0.18
C GLY A 23 0.39 -13.20 0.15
N ASP A 24 1.02 -12.91 -0.99
CA ASP A 24 2.49 -12.84 -1.10
C ASP A 24 3.05 -11.71 -0.22
N ALA A 25 3.76 -12.10 0.84
CA ALA A 25 4.33 -11.17 1.82
C ALA A 25 5.33 -10.19 1.20
N LEU A 26 6.10 -10.60 0.18
CA LEU A 26 7.04 -9.70 -0.48
C LEU A 26 6.31 -8.67 -1.33
N ALA A 27 5.24 -9.07 -2.03
CA ALA A 27 4.40 -8.13 -2.77
C ALA A 27 3.74 -7.11 -1.83
N PHE A 28 3.29 -7.55 -0.66
CA PHE A 28 2.77 -6.65 0.38
C PHE A 28 3.83 -5.70 0.92
N GLN A 29 5.05 -6.17 1.15
CA GLN A 29 6.16 -5.34 1.59
C GLN A 29 6.51 -4.28 0.55
N ASP A 30 6.51 -4.63 -0.74
CA ASP A 30 6.74 -3.68 -1.84
C ASP A 30 5.65 -2.61 -1.89
N LEU A 31 4.38 -3.00 -1.74
CA LEU A 31 3.25 -2.09 -1.65
C LEU A 31 3.39 -1.15 -0.43
N PHE A 32 3.68 -1.72 0.75
CA PHE A 32 3.88 -0.96 1.98
C PHE A 32 4.98 0.09 1.81
N ASN A 33 6.16 -0.32 1.36
CA ASN A 33 7.30 0.57 1.16
C ASN A 33 7.00 1.69 0.15
N ALA A 34 6.22 1.39 -0.89
CA ALA A 34 5.85 2.37 -1.91
C ALA A 34 4.90 3.46 -1.36
N TYR A 35 3.95 3.08 -0.50
CA TYR A 35 2.88 3.98 -0.05
C TYR A 35 3.03 4.49 1.39
N TYR A 36 3.93 3.91 2.20
CA TYR A 36 4.14 4.24 3.62
C TYR A 36 4.23 5.74 3.86
N ASN A 37 5.20 6.40 3.21
CA ASN A 37 5.45 7.83 3.42
C ASN A 37 4.22 8.68 3.07
N ARG A 38 3.48 8.30 2.02
CA ARG A 38 2.31 9.07 1.57
C ARG A 38 1.13 8.91 2.53
N VAL A 39 0.86 7.70 2.97
CA VAL A 39 -0.22 7.40 3.93
C VAL A 39 0.11 7.98 5.30
N TYR A 40 1.33 7.77 5.80
CA TYR A 40 1.78 8.30 7.09
C TYR A 40 1.74 9.84 7.11
N ASN A 41 2.25 10.51 6.08
CA ASN A 41 2.20 11.98 6.01
C ASN A 41 0.76 12.52 5.93
N LEU A 42 -0.15 11.79 5.27
CA LEU A 42 -1.56 12.15 5.28
C LEU A 42 -2.16 12.01 6.67
N ALA A 43 -1.94 10.86 7.34
CA ALA A 43 -2.42 10.62 8.70
C ALA A 43 -1.87 11.68 9.68
N MET A 44 -0.57 11.97 9.64
CA MET A 44 0.06 13.03 10.41
C MET A 44 -0.56 14.41 10.20
N ARG A 45 -0.98 14.75 8.98
CA ARG A 45 -1.65 16.03 8.69
C ARG A 45 -3.05 16.12 9.28
N LEU A 46 -3.72 14.97 9.42
CA LEU A 46 -5.07 14.87 9.96
C LEU A 46 -5.07 14.85 11.48
N THR A 47 -4.22 14.01 12.09
CA THR A 47 -4.19 13.79 13.55
C THR A 47 -3.28 14.76 14.27
N ARG A 48 -2.18 15.19 13.62
CA ARG A 48 -1.05 15.90 14.27
C ARG A 48 -0.48 15.14 15.47
N ASN A 49 -0.69 13.84 15.53
CA ASN A 49 -0.25 12.94 16.57
C ASN A 49 0.46 11.74 15.92
N PRO A 50 1.75 11.50 16.19
CA PRO A 50 2.50 10.36 15.65
C PRO A 50 1.87 9.01 15.95
N ASP A 51 1.40 8.79 17.18
CA ASP A 51 0.88 7.49 17.61
C ASP A 51 -0.43 7.17 16.88
N GLU A 52 -1.35 8.13 16.81
CA GLU A 52 -2.59 7.99 16.03
C GLU A 52 -2.32 7.87 14.52
N ALA A 53 -1.29 8.55 14.01
CA ALA A 53 -0.93 8.46 12.59
C ALA A 53 -0.38 7.07 12.25
N GLU A 54 0.38 6.47 13.15
CA GLU A 54 0.87 5.10 13.02
C GLU A 54 -0.27 4.08 13.11
N GLU A 55 -1.21 4.26 14.04
CA GLU A 55 -2.40 3.41 14.15
C GLU A 55 -3.21 3.43 12.84
N ILE A 56 -3.54 4.63 12.33
CA ILE A 56 -4.26 4.79 11.06
C ILE A 56 -3.51 4.15 9.90
N LEU A 57 -2.19 4.33 9.84
CA LEU A 57 -1.35 3.70 8.82
C LEU A 57 -1.48 2.17 8.88
N GLN A 58 -1.31 1.59 10.08
CA GLN A 58 -1.40 0.14 10.29
C GLN A 58 -2.77 -0.39 9.91
N GLU A 59 -3.85 0.21 10.41
CA GLU A 59 -5.23 -0.17 10.07
C GLU A 59 -5.51 -0.06 8.56
N THR A 60 -4.97 0.96 7.91
CA THR A 60 -5.12 1.14 6.45
C THR A 60 -4.51 -0.04 5.70
N PHE A 61 -3.27 -0.42 6.01
CA PHE A 61 -2.61 -1.53 5.33
C PHE A 61 -3.20 -2.89 5.70
N LEU A 62 -3.67 -3.08 6.94
CA LEU A 62 -4.43 -4.27 7.34
C LEU A 62 -5.74 -4.36 6.56
N SER A 63 -6.49 -3.26 6.41
CA SER A 63 -7.71 -3.28 5.59
C SER A 63 -7.42 -3.55 4.12
N VAL A 64 -6.26 -3.12 3.60
CA VAL A 64 -5.85 -3.47 2.23
C VAL A 64 -5.57 -4.96 2.15
N PHE A 65 -4.81 -5.52 3.09
CA PHE A 65 -4.52 -6.95 3.17
C PHE A 65 -5.80 -7.79 3.20
N ASP A 66 -6.74 -7.40 4.06
CA ASP A 66 -8.01 -8.10 4.20
C ASP A 66 -8.91 -7.97 2.97
N LYS A 67 -8.84 -6.89 2.19
CA LYS A 67 -9.77 -6.65 1.09
C LYS A 67 -9.20 -6.90 -0.30
N ILE A 68 -7.88 -7.08 -0.44
CA ILE A 68 -7.25 -7.18 -1.76
C ILE A 68 -7.79 -8.34 -2.60
N HIS A 69 -8.23 -9.42 -1.94
CA HIS A 69 -8.84 -10.58 -2.60
C HIS A 69 -10.18 -10.26 -3.28
N THR A 70 -10.86 -9.19 -2.85
CA THR A 70 -12.11 -8.69 -3.46
C THR A 70 -11.87 -7.71 -4.60
N PHE A 71 -10.63 -7.26 -4.80
CA PHE A 71 -10.29 -6.28 -5.82
C PHE A 71 -10.51 -6.85 -7.23
N GLN A 72 -11.30 -6.16 -8.05
CA GLN A 72 -11.51 -6.52 -9.46
C GLN A 72 -10.76 -5.50 -10.33
N GLU A 73 -9.79 -5.97 -11.10
CA GLU A 73 -9.19 -5.17 -12.16
C GLU A 73 -10.26 -4.91 -13.23
N ARG A 74 -10.37 -3.66 -13.68
CA ARG A 74 -11.31 -3.23 -14.73
C ARG A 74 -10.63 -3.19 -16.09
#